data_AF-W4G6J6-F1
#
_entry.id   AF-W4G6J6-F1
#
_cell.length_a   1.000
_cell.length_b   1.000
_cell.length_c   1.000
_cell.angle_alpha   90.00
_cell.angle_beta   90.00
_cell.angle_gamma   90.00
#
_symmetry.space_group_name_H-M   'P 1'
#
loop_
_entity.id
_entity.type
_entity.pdbx_description
1 polymer ?
#
loop_
_entity_poly.entity_id
_entity_poly.type
_entity_poly.pdbx_seq_one_letter_code
_entity_poly.pdbx_strand_id
1 'polypeptide(L)'
;MLRLPAPVGAAVVVGMGIAWYAAYTLPVQFSCVFAASAFACIEFTWYANTTELENGDLRFTPFQPTCRAGHTTWAQFWANVVYTPVLLYAYRAVVPSAVLRVLLFPCNIWLLEILEGYTLMLLFGRNIAWTYTTSDAYCHGNIRLGFWKLWLVLGLVLECGGYRALDALGQVCASTLPLEGVVLGFGVATVMCK
;
A
#
# COMPACT_ATOMS: atom_id res chain seq x y z
N MET A 1 -5.22 19.85 -10.76
CA MET A 1 -6.04 18.61 -10.85
C MET A 1 -7.40 18.88 -10.24
N LEU A 2 -8.44 18.18 -10.73
CA LEU A 2 -9.80 18.33 -10.21
C LEU A 2 -9.89 17.63 -8.85
N ARG A 3 -10.21 18.37 -7.79
CA ARG A 3 -10.53 17.82 -6.46
C ARG A 3 -12.04 17.69 -6.34
N LEU A 4 -12.53 16.53 -5.90
CA LEU A 4 -13.95 16.36 -5.62
C LEU A 4 -14.39 17.27 -4.46
N PRO A 5 -15.63 17.79 -4.50
CA PRO A 5 -16.23 18.42 -3.33
C PRO A 5 -16.19 17.45 -2.14
N ALA A 6 -15.87 17.96 -0.95
CA ALA A 6 -15.75 17.14 0.27
C ALA A 6 -16.90 16.14 0.50
N PRO A 7 -18.20 16.50 0.35
CA PRO A 7 -19.28 15.53 0.55
C PRO A 7 -19.26 14.40 -0.50
N VAL A 8 -18.89 14.70 -1.74
CA VAL A 8 -18.77 13.71 -2.81
C VAL A 8 -17.58 12.80 -2.55
N GLY A 9 -16.43 13.36 -2.17
CA GLY A 9 -15.25 12.57 -1.79
C GLY A 9 -15.53 11.63 -0.61
N ALA A 10 -16.24 12.11 0.42
CA ALA A 10 -16.64 11.29 1.56
C ALA A 10 -17.57 10.14 1.13
N ALA A 11 -18.56 10.41 0.27
CA ALA A 11 -19.46 9.39 -0.25
C ALA A 11 -18.71 8.32 -1.08
N VAL A 12 -17.72 8.72 -1.89
CA VAL A 12 -16.87 7.79 -2.64
C VAL A 12 -16.07 6.89 -1.69
N VAL A 13 -15.41 7.47 -0.67
CA VAL A 13 -14.63 6.69 0.31
C VAL A 13 -15.51 5.70 1.08
N VAL A 14 -16.68 6.14 1.55
CA VAL A 14 -17.65 5.26 2.23
C VAL A 14 -18.12 4.15 1.28
N GLY A 15 -18.45 4.48 0.03
CA GLY A 15 -18.84 3.51 -0.98
C GLY A 15 -17.76 2.47 -1.26
N MET A 16 -16.49 2.89 -1.37
CA MET A 16 -15.35 1.99 -1.53
C MET A 16 -15.18 1.06 -0.32
N GLY A 17 -15.32 1.59 0.90
CA GLY A 17 -15.25 0.79 2.13
C GLY A 17 -16.37 -0.25 2.23
N ILE A 18 -17.61 0.13 1.90
CA ILE A 18 -18.76 -0.79 1.87
C ILE A 18 -18.56 -1.85 0.78
N ALA A 19 -18.15 -1.46 -0.42
CA ALA A 19 -17.91 -2.39 -1.51
C ALA A 19 -16.81 -3.40 -1.15
N TRP A 20 -15.72 -2.94 -0.54
CA TRP A 20 -14.64 -3.80 -0.04
C TRP A 20 -15.14 -4.77 1.05
N TYR A 21 -15.92 -4.27 2.01
CA TYR A 21 -16.47 -5.10 3.10
C TYR A 21 -17.44 -6.17 2.57
N ALA A 22 -18.23 -5.85 1.55
CA ALA A 22 -19.19 -6.78 0.97
C ALA A 22 -18.55 -7.77 -0.03
N ALA A 23 -17.49 -7.38 -0.73
CA ALA A 23 -16.90 -8.17 -1.81
C ALA A 23 -15.95 -9.28 -1.33
N TYR A 24 -15.34 -9.13 -0.16
CA TYR A 24 -14.29 -10.02 0.30
C TYR A 24 -14.68 -10.78 1.56
N THR A 25 -14.18 -12.02 1.69
CA THR A 25 -14.41 -12.83 2.88
C THR A 25 -13.62 -12.29 4.08
N LEU A 26 -14.08 -12.58 5.28
CA LEU A 26 -13.44 -12.13 6.53
C LEU A 26 -11.93 -12.46 6.62
N PRO A 27 -11.45 -13.66 6.22
CA PRO A 27 -10.02 -13.94 6.19
C PRO A 27 -9.24 -13.01 5.27
N VAL A 28 -9.75 -12.74 4.05
CA VAL A 28 -9.11 -11.85 3.09
C VAL A 28 -9.04 -10.43 3.64
N GLN A 29 -10.12 -9.96 4.28
CA GLN A 29 -10.18 -8.65 4.90
C GLN A 29 -9.09 -8.47 5.98
N PHE A 30 -8.91 -9.47 6.84
CA PHE A 30 -7.81 -9.47 7.82
C PHE A 30 -6.44 -9.48 7.15
N SER A 31 -6.23 -10.34 6.15
CA SER A 31 -4.97 -10.39 5.40
C SER A 31 -4.63 -9.04 4.76
N CYS A 32 -5.61 -8.26 4.33
CA CYS A 32 -5.40 -6.92 3.78
C CYS A 32 -4.93 -5.92 4.83
N VAL A 33 -5.52 -5.95 6.04
CA VAL A 33 -5.06 -5.12 7.17
C VAL A 33 -3.63 -5.51 7.58
N PHE A 34 -3.31 -6.79 7.61
CA PHE A 34 -1.95 -7.25 7.91
C PHE A 34 -0.95 -6.86 6.82
N ALA A 35 -1.31 -7.00 5.55
CA ALA A 35 -0.46 -6.61 4.44
C ALA A 35 -0.18 -5.10 4.46
N ALA A 36 -1.20 -4.26 4.66
CA ALA A 36 -1.04 -2.81 4.79
C ALA A 36 -0.15 -2.44 5.99
N SER A 37 -0.31 -3.13 7.12
CA SER A 37 0.54 -2.95 8.31
C SER A 37 1.99 -3.36 8.06
N ALA A 38 2.21 -4.51 7.40
CA ALA A 38 3.54 -4.96 7.03
C ALA A 38 4.20 -4.01 6.04
N PHE A 39 3.45 -3.47 5.07
CA PHE A 39 3.94 -2.47 4.14
C PHE A 39 4.35 -1.19 4.85
N ALA A 40 3.54 -0.69 5.80
CA ALA A 40 3.91 0.47 6.61
C ALA A 40 5.23 0.25 7.40
N CYS A 41 5.44 -0.95 7.94
CA CYS A 41 6.71 -1.32 8.58
C CYS A 41 7.89 -1.36 7.60
N ILE A 42 7.68 -1.89 6.38
CA ILE A 42 8.70 -1.92 5.32
C ILE A 42 9.06 -0.49 4.91
N GLU A 43 8.07 0.37 4.73
CA GLU A 43 8.27 1.77 4.38
C GLU A 43 9.01 2.51 5.47
N PHE A 44 8.57 2.41 6.73
CA PHE A 44 9.28 3.00 7.85
C PHE A 44 10.75 2.55 7.90
N THR A 45 10.99 1.25 7.72
CA THR A 45 12.34 0.68 7.68
C THR A 45 13.14 1.24 6.51
N TRP A 46 12.55 1.34 5.32
CA TRP A 46 13.21 1.89 4.14
C TRP A 46 13.64 3.35 4.36
N TYR A 47 12.75 4.17 4.94
CA TYR A 47 13.04 5.56 5.26
C TYR A 47 14.14 5.69 6.33
N ALA A 48 14.10 4.87 7.38
CA ALA A 48 15.12 4.84 8.43
C ALA A 48 16.51 4.40 7.92
N ASN A 49 16.59 3.83 6.72
CA ASN A 49 17.82 3.35 6.10
C ASN A 49 18.23 4.12 4.84
N THR A 50 17.51 5.18 4.45
CA THR A 50 17.81 5.93 3.22
C THR A 50 17.78 7.44 3.43
N THR A 51 18.75 8.11 2.80
CA THR A 51 18.77 9.57 2.62
C THR A 51 18.39 9.88 1.18
N GLU A 52 17.61 10.94 0.97
CA GLU A 52 17.27 11.45 -0.36
C GLU A 52 18.22 12.60 -0.75
N LEU A 53 18.78 12.50 -1.94
CA LEU A 53 19.68 13.48 -2.52
C LEU A 53 18.88 14.62 -3.17
N GLU A 54 19.54 15.73 -3.49
CA GLU A 54 18.89 16.91 -4.11
C GLU A 54 18.16 16.60 -5.44
N ASN A 55 18.61 15.57 -6.15
CA ASN A 55 17.99 15.10 -7.39
C ASN A 55 16.86 14.08 -7.19
N GLY A 56 16.46 13.79 -5.95
CA GLY A 56 15.46 12.78 -5.59
C GLY A 56 15.98 11.34 -5.51
N ASP A 57 17.27 11.09 -5.80
CA ASP A 57 17.84 9.76 -5.69
C ASP A 57 17.99 9.32 -4.24
N LEU A 58 17.90 8.01 -4.02
CA LEU A 58 18.04 7.43 -2.69
C LEU A 58 19.43 6.84 -2.51
N ARG A 59 20.07 7.18 -1.39
CA ARG A 59 21.31 6.57 -0.93
C ARG A 59 21.05 5.75 0.32
N PHE A 60 21.55 4.52 0.35
CA PHE A 60 21.49 3.67 1.53
C PHE A 60 22.46 4.20 2.61
N THR A 61 21.92 4.66 3.73
CA THR A 61 22.65 5.33 4.82
C THR A 61 22.06 4.89 6.16
N PRO A 62 22.24 3.64 6.59
CA PRO A 62 21.50 3.06 7.72
C PRO A 62 21.68 3.87 9.01
N PHE A 63 20.55 4.22 9.65
CA PHE A 63 20.47 4.89 10.95
C PHE A 63 21.24 6.22 11.07
N GLN A 64 21.45 6.92 9.95
CA GLN A 64 22.07 8.24 9.97
C GLN A 64 21.04 9.33 10.34
N PRO A 65 21.45 10.43 10.99
CA PRO A 65 20.56 11.56 11.25
C PRO A 65 19.96 12.20 9.99
N THR A 66 20.58 11.98 8.83
CA THR A 66 20.10 12.45 7.51
C THR A 66 19.04 11.54 6.90
N CYS A 67 18.72 10.41 7.53
CA CYS A 67 17.65 9.53 7.07
C CYS A 67 16.31 10.26 7.04
N ARG A 68 15.48 9.84 6.10
CA ARG A 68 14.15 10.43 5.95
C ARG A 68 13.26 10.02 7.12
N ALA A 69 12.38 10.94 7.54
CA ALA A 69 11.34 10.62 8.50
C ALA A 69 10.36 9.60 7.89
N GLY A 70 10.35 8.38 8.44
CA GLY A 70 9.40 7.36 8.02
C GLY A 70 7.98 7.81 8.33
N HIS A 71 7.14 7.86 7.31
CA HIS A 71 5.71 8.10 7.47
C HIS A 71 4.95 7.30 6.42
N THR A 72 3.97 6.54 6.88
CA THR A 72 2.87 6.05 6.04
C THR A 72 1.67 6.90 6.43
N THR A 73 1.12 7.68 5.49
CA THR A 73 -0.08 8.45 5.83
C THR A 73 -1.26 7.50 6.07
N TRP A 74 -2.21 7.93 6.90
CA TRP A 74 -3.43 7.13 7.09
C TRP A 74 -4.21 6.92 5.79
N ALA A 75 -4.17 7.88 4.87
CA ALA A 75 -4.77 7.73 3.54
C ALA A 75 -4.08 6.62 2.73
N GLN A 76 -2.75 6.55 2.79
CA GLN A 76 -1.97 5.46 2.18
C GLN A 76 -2.24 4.11 2.84
N PHE A 77 -2.30 4.06 4.16
CA PHE A 77 -2.62 2.83 4.88
C PHE A 77 -3.98 2.26 4.44
N TRP A 78 -5.02 3.09 4.42
CA TRP A 78 -6.35 2.65 3.98
C TRP A 78 -6.43 2.36 2.48
N ALA A 79 -5.68 3.09 1.65
CA ALA A 79 -5.55 2.75 0.23
C ALA A 79 -4.96 1.34 0.07
N ASN A 80 -3.85 1.05 0.76
CA ASN A 80 -3.26 -0.29 0.78
C ASN A 80 -4.27 -1.36 1.25
N VAL A 81 -5.05 -1.12 2.31
CA VAL A 81 -6.10 -2.07 2.76
C VAL A 81 -7.11 -2.35 1.65
N VAL A 82 -7.60 -1.30 0.97
CA VAL A 82 -8.62 -1.43 -0.07
C VAL A 82 -8.09 -2.10 -1.33
N TYR A 83 -6.84 -1.83 -1.72
CA TYR A 83 -6.24 -2.34 -2.96
C TYR A 83 -5.51 -3.68 -2.80
N THR A 84 -5.14 -4.08 -1.58
CA THR A 84 -4.47 -5.37 -1.31
C THR A 84 -5.20 -6.59 -1.90
N PRO A 85 -6.55 -6.70 -1.88
CA PRO A 85 -7.24 -7.81 -2.52
C PRO A 85 -6.89 -7.95 -4.00
N VAL A 86 -6.75 -6.84 -4.72
CA VAL A 86 -6.35 -6.84 -6.13
C VAL A 86 -4.87 -7.18 -6.25
N LEU A 87 -4.02 -6.53 -5.45
CA LEU A 87 -2.57 -6.71 -5.48
C LEU A 87 -2.14 -8.16 -5.22
N LEU A 88 -2.77 -8.83 -4.26
CA LEU A 88 -2.33 -10.14 -3.77
C LEU A 88 -3.23 -11.29 -4.24
N TYR A 89 -4.55 -11.15 -4.15
CA TYR A 89 -5.46 -12.27 -4.42
C TYR A 89 -5.85 -12.34 -5.90
N ALA A 90 -6.33 -11.25 -6.48
CA ALA A 90 -6.68 -11.22 -7.90
C ALA A 90 -5.44 -11.47 -8.77
N TYR A 91 -4.29 -10.89 -8.40
CA TYR A 91 -3.02 -11.15 -9.08
C TYR A 91 -2.63 -12.63 -9.09
N ARG A 92 -2.77 -13.33 -7.94
CA ARG A 92 -2.52 -14.79 -7.86
C ARG A 92 -3.48 -15.62 -8.70
N ALA A 93 -4.74 -15.20 -8.79
CA ALA A 93 -5.74 -15.88 -9.60
C ALA A 93 -5.48 -15.69 -11.11
N VAL A 94 -5.08 -14.50 -11.54
CA VAL A 94 -4.85 -14.16 -12.95
C VAL A 94 -3.49 -14.63 -13.45
N VAL A 95 -2.47 -14.65 -12.58
CA VAL A 95 -1.10 -15.06 -12.92
C VAL A 95 -0.75 -16.33 -12.14
N PRO A 96 -1.09 -17.53 -12.65
CA PRO A 96 -0.92 -18.78 -11.88
C PRO A 96 0.54 -19.24 -11.74
N SER A 97 1.43 -18.82 -12.64
CA SER A 97 2.86 -19.15 -12.57
C SER A 97 3.57 -18.31 -11.50
N ALA A 98 4.18 -18.98 -10.51
CA ALA A 98 4.94 -18.31 -9.45
C ALA A 98 6.11 -17.47 -10.01
N VAL A 99 6.83 -17.99 -11.00
CA VAL A 99 7.93 -17.25 -11.65
C VAL A 99 7.42 -15.98 -12.31
N LEU A 100 6.31 -16.07 -13.07
CA LEU A 100 5.72 -14.88 -13.69
C LEU A 100 5.21 -13.89 -12.64
N ARG A 101 4.67 -14.37 -11.50
CA ARG A 101 4.24 -13.48 -10.41
C ARG A 101 5.38 -12.65 -9.85
N VAL A 102 6.56 -13.23 -9.68
CA VAL A 102 7.76 -12.48 -9.25
C VAL A 102 8.19 -11.48 -10.33
N LEU A 103 8.32 -11.94 -11.58
CA LEU A 103 8.84 -11.12 -12.68
C LEU A 103 7.92 -9.94 -13.02
N LEU A 104 6.61 -10.12 -12.91
CA LEU A 104 5.61 -9.08 -13.20
C LEU A 104 5.20 -8.28 -11.95
N PHE A 105 5.74 -8.61 -10.77
CA PHE A 105 5.41 -7.90 -9.53
C PHE A 105 5.69 -6.39 -9.59
N PRO A 106 6.80 -5.92 -10.20
CA PRO A 106 7.02 -4.48 -10.40
C PRO A 106 5.87 -3.80 -11.15
N CYS A 107 5.36 -4.41 -12.22
CA CYS A 107 4.24 -3.88 -12.98
C CYS A 107 2.95 -3.86 -12.15
N ASN A 108 2.73 -4.89 -11.32
CA ASN A 108 1.58 -4.98 -10.42
C ASN A 108 1.60 -3.85 -9.37
N ILE A 109 2.77 -3.57 -8.78
CA ILE A 109 2.95 -2.47 -7.82
C ILE A 109 2.78 -1.11 -8.50
N TRP A 110 3.40 -0.87 -9.66
CA TRP A 110 3.23 0.41 -10.35
C TRP A 110 1.78 0.66 -10.76
N LEU A 111 1.04 -0.36 -11.19
CA LEU A 111 -0.38 -0.22 -11.47
C LEU A 111 -1.16 0.21 -10.22
N LEU A 112 -0.88 -0.41 -9.08
CA LEU A 112 -1.47 -0.04 -7.80
C LEU A 112 -1.10 1.40 -7.42
N GLU A 113 0.17 1.78 -7.47
CA GLU A 113 0.64 3.13 -7.14
C GLU A 113 -0.01 4.20 -8.03
N ILE A 114 -0.23 3.90 -9.32
CA ILE A 114 -0.97 4.79 -10.24
C ILE A 114 -2.43 4.95 -9.78
N LEU A 115 -3.11 3.85 -9.47
CA LEU A 115 -4.52 3.88 -9.09
C LEU A 115 -4.73 4.58 -7.74
N GLU A 116 -3.91 4.26 -6.75
CA GLU A 116 -3.94 4.90 -5.44
C GLU A 116 -3.57 6.38 -5.54
N GLY A 117 -2.48 6.69 -6.24
CA GLY A 117 -2.01 8.05 -6.44
C GLY A 117 -3.06 8.96 -7.07
N TYR A 118 -3.70 8.51 -8.16
CA TYR A 118 -4.77 9.29 -8.78
C TYR A 118 -6.05 9.34 -7.93
N THR A 119 -6.37 8.29 -7.18
CA THR A 119 -7.50 8.31 -6.24
C THR A 119 -7.27 9.35 -5.14
N LEU A 120 -6.06 9.40 -4.57
CA LEU A 120 -5.68 10.40 -3.57
C LEU A 120 -5.71 11.82 -4.17
N MET A 121 -5.20 12.00 -5.39
CA MET A 121 -5.26 13.29 -6.08
C MET A 121 -6.70 13.75 -6.34
N LEU A 122 -7.61 12.84 -6.68
CA LEU A 122 -9.02 13.14 -6.87
C LEU A 122 -9.71 13.57 -5.56
N LEU A 123 -9.36 12.93 -4.44
CA LEU A 123 -9.96 13.20 -3.12
C LEU A 123 -9.36 14.43 -2.41
N PHE A 124 -8.04 14.59 -2.48
CA PHE A 124 -7.29 15.59 -1.71
C PHE A 124 -6.73 16.73 -2.57
N GLY A 125 -6.81 16.64 -3.89
CA GLY A 125 -6.25 17.61 -4.84
C GLY A 125 -4.75 17.44 -5.12
N ARG A 126 -4.07 16.54 -4.40
CA ARG A 126 -2.66 16.16 -4.54
C ARG A 126 -2.45 14.74 -4.03
N ASN A 127 -1.36 14.08 -4.43
CA ASN A 127 -0.95 12.84 -3.77
C ASN A 127 -0.37 13.23 -2.40
N ILE A 128 -1.00 12.72 -1.33
CA ILE A 128 -0.59 12.98 0.06
C ILE A 128 0.23 11.83 0.67
N ALA A 129 0.41 10.75 -0.08
CA ALA A 129 1.08 9.55 0.39
C ALA A 129 2.55 9.52 -0.03
N TRP A 130 2.83 9.72 -1.32
CA TRP A 130 4.20 9.83 -1.83
C TRP A 130 4.24 10.68 -3.10
N THR A 131 5.43 11.17 -3.46
CA THR A 131 5.67 11.80 -4.77
C THR A 131 7.14 11.65 -5.11
N TYR A 132 7.44 11.13 -6.29
CA TYR A 132 8.80 11.00 -6.80
C TYR A 132 9.16 12.17 -7.71
N THR A 133 10.37 12.71 -7.52
CA THR A 133 10.89 13.88 -8.25
C THR A 133 12.04 13.54 -9.19
N THR A 134 12.41 12.26 -9.30
CA THR A 134 13.51 11.79 -10.14
C THR A 134 13.16 11.80 -11.63
N SER A 135 14.17 11.75 -12.50
CA SER A 135 13.99 11.74 -13.96
C SER A 135 13.28 10.49 -14.51
N ASP A 136 13.27 9.41 -13.72
CA ASP A 136 12.56 8.16 -14.00
C ASP A 136 11.20 8.06 -13.29
N ALA A 137 10.68 9.20 -12.79
CA ALA A 137 9.36 9.30 -12.23
C ALA A 137 8.30 9.54 -13.31
N TYR A 138 7.20 8.79 -13.27
CA TYR A 138 6.11 8.87 -14.25
C TYR A 138 4.76 9.05 -13.56
N CYS A 139 3.72 9.33 -14.36
CA CYS A 139 2.34 9.47 -13.90
C CYS A 139 2.18 10.50 -12.77
N HIS A 140 2.71 11.71 -12.96
CA HIS A 140 2.73 12.79 -11.94
C HIS A 140 3.51 12.44 -10.66
N GLY A 141 4.59 11.66 -10.80
CA GLY A 141 5.42 11.25 -9.67
C GLY A 141 4.80 10.15 -8.81
N ASN A 142 3.76 9.47 -9.31
CA ASN A 142 3.14 8.34 -8.60
C ASN A 142 3.99 7.08 -8.67
N ILE A 143 4.79 6.90 -9.73
CA ILE A 143 5.68 5.74 -9.85
C ILE A 143 7.10 6.17 -10.15
N ARG A 144 8.06 5.35 -9.72
CA ARG A 144 9.47 5.45 -10.07
C ARG A 144 9.96 4.14 -10.66
N LEU A 145 10.45 4.16 -11.90
CA LEU A 145 10.86 2.93 -12.59
C LEU A 145 12.10 2.27 -11.94
N GLY A 146 13.00 3.05 -11.35
CA GLY A 146 14.19 2.55 -10.66
C GLY A 146 13.92 1.62 -9.48
N PHE A 147 12.69 1.60 -8.94
CA PHE A 147 12.30 0.70 -7.84
C PHE A 147 11.95 -0.73 -8.28
N TRP A 148 12.05 -1.07 -9.57
CA TRP A 148 11.75 -2.42 -10.04
C TRP A 148 12.49 -3.53 -9.29
N LYS A 149 13.74 -3.29 -8.85
CA LYS A 149 14.52 -4.27 -8.08
C LYS A 149 13.90 -4.53 -6.71
N LEU A 150 13.47 -3.47 -6.02
CA LEU A 150 12.81 -3.56 -4.72
C LEU A 150 11.52 -4.37 -4.85
N TRP A 151 10.72 -4.09 -5.88
CA TRP A 151 9.48 -4.79 -6.15
C TRP A 151 9.69 -6.25 -6.55
N LEU A 152 10.75 -6.55 -7.31
CA LEU A 152 11.10 -7.93 -7.64
C LEU A 152 11.48 -8.73 -6.39
N VAL A 153 12.25 -8.13 -5.46
CA VAL A 153 12.58 -8.76 -4.17
C VAL A 153 11.31 -8.96 -3.32
N LEU A 154 10.43 -7.96 -3.26
CA LEU A 154 9.16 -8.10 -2.53
C LEU A 154 8.28 -9.21 -3.11
N GLY A 155 8.18 -9.31 -4.45
CA GLY A 155 7.49 -10.39 -5.14
C GLY A 155 8.07 -11.77 -4.78
N LEU A 156 9.40 -11.90 -4.73
CA LEU A 156 10.07 -13.12 -4.31
C LEU A 156 9.75 -13.48 -2.85
N VAL A 157 9.80 -12.52 -1.93
CA VAL A 157 9.46 -12.72 -0.51
C VAL A 157 8.01 -13.20 -0.35
N LEU A 158 7.08 -12.62 -1.11
CA LEU A 158 5.68 -13.04 -1.11
C LEU A 158 5.51 -14.48 -1.62
N GLU A 159 6.14 -14.85 -2.74
CA GLU A 159 6.08 -16.22 -3.27
C GLU A 159 6.70 -17.26 -2.32
N CYS A 160 7.85 -16.95 -1.72
CA CYS A 160 8.56 -17.90 -0.86
C CYS A 160 7.80 -18.18 0.45
N GLY A 161 7.04 -17.22 0.98
CA GLY A 161 6.33 -17.42 2.23
C GLY A 161 5.29 -16.35 2.58
N GLY A 162 5.43 -15.12 2.08
CA GLY A 162 4.54 -14.03 2.46
C GLY A 162 3.06 -14.30 2.17
N TYR A 163 2.71 -14.93 1.04
CA TYR A 163 1.33 -15.31 0.76
C TYR A 163 0.77 -16.31 1.76
N ARG A 164 1.53 -17.36 2.09
CA ARG A 164 1.10 -18.38 3.06
C ARG A 164 0.95 -17.78 4.45
N ALA A 165 1.86 -16.89 4.84
CA ALA A 165 1.80 -16.20 6.12
C ALA A 165 0.56 -15.30 6.20
N LEU A 166 0.28 -14.48 5.18
CA LEU A 166 -0.89 -13.62 5.13
C LEU A 166 -2.20 -14.41 5.12
N ASP A 167 -2.27 -15.50 4.35
CA ASP A 167 -3.45 -16.36 4.29
C ASP A 167 -3.70 -17.03 5.65
N ALA A 168 -2.66 -17.57 6.30
CA ALA A 168 -2.76 -18.20 7.61
C ALA A 168 -3.19 -17.21 8.71
N LEU A 169 -2.58 -16.02 8.74
CA LEU A 169 -2.93 -14.96 9.68
C LEU A 169 -4.38 -14.50 9.49
N GLY A 170 -4.82 -14.34 8.23
CA GLY A 170 -6.20 -14.00 7.91
C GLY A 170 -7.19 -15.02 8.46
N GLN A 171 -6.92 -16.32 8.27
CA GLN A 171 -7.79 -17.39 8.77
C GLN A 171 -7.84 -17.44 10.30
N VAL A 172 -6.69 -17.32 10.96
CA VAL A 172 -6.61 -17.33 12.43
C VAL A 172 -7.37 -16.14 13.02
N CYS A 173 -7.17 -14.94 12.49
CA CYS A 173 -7.85 -13.75 13.00
C CYS A 173 -9.36 -13.76 12.71
N ALA A 174 -9.78 -14.24 11.54
CA ALA A 174 -11.20 -14.36 11.20
C ALA A 174 -11.98 -15.28 12.15
N SER A 175 -11.32 -16.24 12.79
CA SER A 175 -11.95 -17.14 13.77
C SER A 175 -11.89 -16.66 15.21
N THR A 176 -11.12 -15.61 15.50
CA THR A 176 -10.79 -15.20 16.88
C THR A 176 -11.11 -13.74 17.19
N LEU A 177 -11.16 -12.87 16.19
CA LEU A 177 -11.28 -11.42 16.38
C LEU A 177 -12.46 -10.85 15.59
N PRO A 178 -13.22 -9.90 16.16
CA PRO A 178 -14.19 -9.12 15.40
C PRO A 178 -13.45 -8.11 14.53
N LEU A 179 -13.66 -8.16 13.21
CA LEU A 179 -13.02 -7.24 12.26
C LEU A 179 -13.39 -5.78 12.54
N GLU A 180 -14.64 -5.54 12.95
CA GLU A 180 -15.15 -4.21 13.26
C GLU A 180 -14.27 -3.55 14.33
N GLY A 181 -13.90 -4.30 15.38
CA GLY A 181 -13.02 -3.80 16.45
C GLY A 181 -11.62 -3.42 15.94
N VAL A 182 -11.07 -4.20 15.01
CA VAL A 182 -9.76 -3.92 14.40
C VAL A 182 -9.83 -2.69 13.51
N VAL A 183 -10.83 -2.61 12.62
CA VAL A 183 -11.04 -1.46 11.74
C VAL A 183 -11.29 -0.19 12.55
N LEU A 184 -12.09 -0.26 13.62
CA LEU A 184 -12.33 0.88 14.51
C LEU A 184 -11.05 1.31 15.23
N GLY A 185 -10.21 0.37 15.66
CA GLY A 185 -8.90 0.67 16.27
C GLY A 185 -8.00 1.49 15.35
N PHE A 186 -7.83 1.05 14.10
CA PHE A 186 -7.05 1.80 13.09
C PHE A 186 -7.75 3.11 12.69
N GLY A 187 -9.08 3.14 12.66
CA GLY A 187 -9.87 4.34 12.36
C GLY A 187 -9.75 5.42 13.44
N VAL A 188 -9.78 5.04 14.72
CA VAL A 188 -9.56 5.97 15.84
C VAL A 188 -8.13 6.51 15.81
N ALA A 189 -7.13 5.64 15.59
CA ALA A 189 -5.75 6.07 15.42
C ALA A 189 -5.58 7.06 14.24
N THR A 190 -6.35 6.87 13.16
CA THR A 190 -6.40 7.81 12.02
C THR A 190 -6.85 9.22 12.42
N VAL A 191 -7.82 9.32 13.34
CA VAL A 191 -8.36 10.61 13.79
C VAL A 191 -7.45 11.29 14.81
N MET A 192 -6.78 10.51 15.67
CA MET A 192 -5.95 11.04 16.76
C MET A 192 -4.57 11.54 16.32
N CYS A 193 -4.07 11.10 15.16
CA CYS A 193 -2.77 11.53 14.62
C CYS A 193 -2.84 12.77 13.70
N LYS A 194 -3.89 13.59 13.81
CA LYS A 194 -3.99 14.89 13.12
C LYS A 194 -3.21 15.98 13.81
#